data_AF-A0A0E3P7B0-F1
#
_entry.id   AF-A0A0E3P7B0-F1
#
_cell.length_a   1.000
_cell.length_b   1.000
_cell.length_c   1.000
_cell.angle_alpha   90.00
_cell.angle_beta   90.00
_cell.angle_gamma   90.00
#
_symmetry.space_group_name_H-M   'P 1'
#
loop_
_entity.id
_entity.type
_entity.pdbx_description
1 polymer ?
#
loop_
_entity_poly.entity_id
_entity_poly.type
_entity_poly.pdbx_seq_one_letter_code
_entity_poly.pdbx_strand_id
1 'polypeptide(L)'
;MVESGSPITVDIFVDPDTEIAGMQFDLKFDGSVLQVTDVTEGDLFKQNGTETFFNPGQKDTGTLKNVYGCILGKGEASTSARFATVTLSSTPGKRGVAQIYLQNVTVSSREGNAVQTRVKNTSIILTKTRNYDNFQRELIKRLVEELTLKRQSYA
;
A
#
# COMPACT_ATOMS: atom_id res chain seq x y z
N MET A 1 -1.62 -10.28 -6.40
CA MET A 1 -1.76 -9.60 -7.71
C MET A 1 -2.95 -8.67 -7.61
N VAL A 2 -2.83 -7.46 -8.14
CA VAL A 2 -3.91 -6.45 -8.13
C VAL A 2 -3.98 -5.78 -9.49
N GLU A 3 -5.21 -5.45 -9.91
CA GLU A 3 -5.45 -4.72 -11.16
C GLU A 3 -4.99 -3.27 -11.02
N SER A 4 -4.22 -2.79 -12.00
CA SER A 4 -3.78 -1.41 -12.04
C SER A 4 -4.99 -0.46 -12.09
N GLY A 5 -4.91 0.70 -11.46
CA GLY A 5 -6.02 1.65 -11.37
C GLY A 5 -7.02 1.39 -10.25
N SER A 6 -6.94 0.23 -9.58
CA SER A 6 -7.70 -0.02 -8.35
C SER A 6 -6.93 0.48 -7.12
N PRO A 7 -7.63 0.88 -6.05
CA PRO A 7 -7.02 1.11 -4.74
C PRO A 7 -6.36 -0.16 -4.22
N ILE A 8 -5.20 0.00 -3.57
CA ILE A 8 -4.42 -1.08 -2.97
C ILE A 8 -4.17 -0.71 -1.51
N THR A 9 -4.43 -1.62 -0.59
CA THR A 9 -4.12 -1.42 0.84
C THR A 9 -2.87 -2.20 1.22
N VAL A 10 -2.00 -1.56 2.00
CA VAL A 10 -0.81 -2.17 2.59
C VAL A 10 -0.87 -1.96 4.10
N ASP A 11 -1.03 -3.07 4.81
CA ASP A 11 -1.05 -3.07 6.27
C ASP A 11 0.38 -3.12 6.81
N ILE A 12 0.68 -2.21 7.72
CA ILE A 12 1.90 -2.24 8.53
C ILE A 12 1.59 -3.07 9.76
N PHE A 13 1.92 -4.35 9.67
CA PHE A 13 1.64 -5.34 10.71
C PHE A 13 2.83 -5.50 11.65
N VAL A 14 2.55 -5.65 12.94
CA VAL A 14 3.57 -5.83 13.97
C VAL A 14 3.25 -7.07 14.77
N ASP A 15 4.28 -7.88 15.01
CA ASP A 15 4.23 -9.09 15.81
C ASP A 15 5.22 -8.93 16.98
N PRO A 16 4.76 -8.43 18.14
CA PRO A 16 5.64 -8.14 19.26
C PRO A 16 6.08 -9.42 20.00
N ASP A 17 7.39 -9.63 20.11
CA ASP A 17 7.98 -10.64 21.01
C ASP A 17 8.17 -10.09 22.45
N THR A 18 8.04 -8.77 22.60
CA THR A 18 8.09 -8.03 23.86
C THR A 18 7.06 -6.91 23.82
N GLU A 19 6.66 -6.41 24.98
CA GLU A 19 5.77 -5.26 25.11
C GLU A 19 6.37 -4.00 24.47
N ILE A 20 5.53 -3.29 23.71
CA ILE A 20 5.89 -2.06 22.99
C ILE A 20 4.83 -0.98 23.22
N ALA A 21 5.22 0.29 23.15
CA ALA A 21 4.33 1.42 23.39
C ALA A 21 4.41 2.51 22.32
N GLY A 22 5.38 2.43 21.41
CA GLY A 22 5.53 3.39 20.34
C GLY A 22 6.27 2.81 19.15
N MET A 23 6.03 3.38 17.97
CA MET A 23 6.84 3.08 16.80
C MET A 23 6.78 4.19 15.77
N GLN A 24 7.79 4.20 14.90
CA GLN A 24 7.81 5.00 13.67
C GLN A 24 8.30 4.17 12.49
N PHE A 25 7.93 4.60 11.28
CA PHE A 25 8.52 4.10 10.04
C PHE A 25 8.39 5.13 8.91
N ASP A 26 9.22 4.92 7.89
CA ASP A 26 9.05 5.45 6.55
C ASP A 26 8.72 4.31 5.58
N LEU A 27 7.99 4.62 4.52
CA LEU A 27 7.75 3.73 3.38
C LEU A 27 8.47 4.27 2.15
N LYS A 28 9.13 3.38 1.39
CA LYS A 28 9.67 3.67 0.06
C LYS A 28 9.04 2.76 -0.98
N PHE A 29 8.63 3.33 -2.10
CA PHE A 29 7.94 2.64 -3.20
C PHE A 29 8.29 3.28 -4.54
N ASP A 30 7.90 2.64 -5.64
CA ASP A 30 8.05 3.21 -6.99
C ASP A 30 7.00 4.30 -7.23
N GLY A 31 7.39 5.56 -7.04
CA GLY A 31 6.55 6.73 -7.25
C GLY A 31 6.13 6.98 -8.70
N SER A 32 6.69 6.25 -9.68
CA SER A 32 6.25 6.32 -11.08
C SER A 32 5.01 5.47 -11.37
N VAL A 33 4.65 4.59 -10.43
CA VAL A 33 3.54 3.63 -10.58
C VAL A 33 2.55 3.69 -9.42
N LEU A 34 3.03 3.97 -8.20
CA LEU A 34 2.22 4.02 -6.98
C LEU A 34 2.22 5.42 -6.38
N GLN A 35 1.10 5.79 -5.76
CA GLN A 35 0.97 7.02 -4.99
C GLN A 35 0.17 6.74 -3.72
N VAL A 36 0.63 7.23 -2.57
CA VAL A 36 -0.13 7.15 -1.33
C VAL A 36 -1.30 8.12 -1.39
N THR A 37 -2.51 7.61 -1.19
CA THR A 37 -3.74 8.40 -1.13
C THR A 37 -4.21 8.63 0.29
N ASP A 38 -4.03 7.63 1.17
CA ASP A 38 -4.47 7.72 2.56
C ASP A 38 -3.59 6.89 3.50
N VAL A 39 -3.58 7.25 4.79
CA VAL A 39 -2.91 6.53 5.87
C VAL A 39 -3.79 6.59 7.10
N THR A 40 -4.26 5.45 7.55
CA THR A 40 -5.12 5.34 8.74
C THR A 40 -4.41 4.57 9.85
N GLU A 41 -4.70 4.95 11.08
CA GLU A 41 -4.21 4.26 12.27
C GLU A 41 -4.89 2.90 12.41
N GLY A 42 -4.11 1.86 12.70
CA GLY A 42 -4.62 0.54 13.02
C GLY A 42 -5.03 0.39 14.49
N ASP A 43 -5.06 -0.85 14.94
CA ASP A 43 -5.52 -1.27 16.26
C ASP A 43 -4.39 -1.67 17.23
N LEU A 44 -3.13 -1.74 16.76
CA LEU A 44 -1.98 -2.19 17.56
C LEU A 44 -1.88 -1.48 18.91
N PHE A 45 -2.00 -0.16 18.93
CA PHE A 45 -1.91 0.63 20.17
C PHE A 45 -3.25 0.99 20.78
N LYS A 46 -4.38 0.52 20.22
CA LYS A 46 -5.74 0.71 20.77
C LYS A 46 -6.22 -0.48 21.57
N GLN A 47 -5.38 -1.52 21.69
CA GLN A 47 -5.68 -2.73 22.43
C GLN A 47 -6.02 -2.38 23.89
N ASN A 48 -7.02 -3.04 24.45
CA ASN A 48 -7.46 -2.80 25.83
C ASN A 48 -7.99 -1.37 26.10
N GLY A 49 -8.38 -0.63 25.06
CA GLY A 49 -8.99 0.69 25.20
C GLY A 49 -8.01 1.81 25.54
N THR A 50 -6.73 1.62 25.26
CA THR A 50 -5.70 2.64 25.41
C THR A 50 -5.95 3.84 24.50
N GLU A 51 -5.68 5.04 25.02
CA GLU A 51 -5.63 6.25 24.21
C GLU A 51 -4.33 6.30 23.41
N THR A 52 -4.38 6.83 22.20
CA THR A 52 -3.23 6.86 21.29
C THR A 52 -3.01 8.24 20.69
N PHE A 53 -1.77 8.49 20.32
CA PHE A 53 -1.41 9.54 19.37
C PHE A 53 -0.95 8.87 18.08
N PHE A 54 -1.40 9.39 16.94
CA PHE A 54 -1.01 8.91 15.62
C PHE A 54 -0.76 10.07 14.65
N ASN A 55 0.37 10.00 13.95
CA ASN A 55 0.70 10.87 12.83
C ASN A 55 0.68 10.04 11.53
N PRO A 56 -0.20 10.37 10.57
CA PRO A 56 -0.30 9.66 9.29
C PRO A 56 0.89 9.91 8.35
N GLY A 57 1.86 10.73 8.76
CA GLY A 57 3.07 11.04 8.01
C GLY A 57 2.86 12.01 6.85
N GLN A 58 3.94 12.23 6.11
CA GLN A 58 4.04 13.14 4.97
C GLN A 58 4.14 12.32 3.69
N LYS A 59 3.16 12.49 2.81
CA LYS A 59 3.06 11.80 1.52
C LYS A 59 3.90 12.54 0.49
N ASP A 60 4.76 11.83 -0.24
CA ASP A 60 5.58 12.38 -1.33
C ASP A 60 5.70 11.36 -2.47
N THR A 61 6.26 11.76 -3.61
CA THR A 61 6.51 10.86 -4.74
C THR A 61 7.53 9.79 -4.35
N GLY A 62 7.07 8.55 -4.26
CA GLY A 62 7.91 7.39 -3.96
C GLY A 62 8.27 7.21 -2.49
N THR A 63 7.81 8.11 -1.60
CA THR A 63 8.01 7.96 -0.16
C THR A 63 6.80 8.39 0.67
N LEU A 64 6.62 7.74 1.82
CA LEU A 64 5.78 8.18 2.92
C LEU A 64 6.67 8.30 4.14
N LYS A 65 6.83 9.50 4.70
CA LYS A 65 7.80 9.75 5.77
C LYS A 65 7.13 10.11 7.07
N ASN A 66 7.81 9.83 8.18
CA ASN A 66 7.41 10.23 9.53
C ASN A 66 6.01 9.73 9.91
N VAL A 67 5.69 8.47 9.59
CA VAL A 67 4.50 7.82 10.18
C VAL A 67 4.92 7.33 11.54
N TYR A 68 4.24 7.79 12.59
CA TYR A 68 4.55 7.38 13.95
C TYR A 68 3.32 7.46 14.84
N GLY A 69 3.39 6.74 15.95
CA GLY A 69 2.32 6.71 16.93
C GLY A 69 2.78 6.04 18.21
N CYS A 70 2.03 6.30 19.28
CA CYS A 70 2.29 5.73 20.59
C CYS A 70 1.01 5.64 21.42
N ILE A 71 1.10 4.82 22.47
CA ILE A 71 0.13 4.79 23.56
C ILE A 71 0.34 6.02 24.44
N LEU A 72 -0.74 6.70 24.80
CA LEU A 72 -0.75 7.79 25.77
C LEU A 72 -0.97 7.24 27.17
N GLY A 73 -0.17 7.71 28.14
CA GLY A 73 -0.28 7.30 29.53
C GLY A 73 0.32 5.92 29.80
N LYS A 74 -0.38 5.10 30.59
CA LYS A 74 0.08 3.75 30.95
C LYS A 74 -0.56 2.74 30.00
N GLY A 75 0.26 2.02 29.23
CA GLY A 75 -0.20 0.91 28.41
C GLY A 75 0.88 0.41 27.47
N GLU A 76 0.75 -0.85 27.06
CA GLU A 76 1.67 -1.58 26.19
C GLU A 76 0.87 -2.51 25.29
N ALA A 77 1.40 -2.76 24.10
CA ALA A 77 0.89 -3.74 23.16
C ALA A 77 1.83 -4.95 23.12
N SER A 78 1.25 -6.13 23.28
CA SER A 78 1.95 -7.44 23.22
C SER A 78 1.28 -8.41 22.26
N THR A 79 0.12 -8.05 21.69
CA THR A 79 -0.57 -8.89 20.70
C THR A 79 -0.32 -8.37 19.29
N SER A 80 -0.04 -9.32 18.40
CA SER A 80 0.06 -9.13 16.95
C SER A 80 -1.14 -8.36 16.38
N ALA A 81 -0.90 -7.22 15.72
CA ALA A 81 -1.95 -6.33 15.22
C ALA A 81 -1.43 -5.32 14.17
N ARG A 82 -2.35 -4.54 13.58
CA ARG A 82 -1.99 -3.53 12.57
C ARG A 82 -1.62 -2.23 13.25
N PHE A 83 -0.44 -1.69 12.94
CA PHE A 83 -0.09 -0.34 13.34
C PHE A 83 -0.75 0.72 12.46
N ALA A 84 -0.75 0.53 11.15
CA ALA A 84 -1.32 1.45 10.18
C ALA A 84 -1.77 0.71 8.92
N THR A 85 -2.73 1.29 8.20
CA THR A 85 -3.10 0.88 6.84
C THR A 85 -2.78 2.01 5.89
N VAL A 86 -1.92 1.74 4.91
CA VAL A 86 -1.56 2.68 3.84
C VAL A 86 -2.38 2.35 2.60
N THR A 87 -3.17 3.30 2.11
CA THR A 87 -3.90 3.18 0.85
C THR A 87 -3.09 3.80 -0.28
N LEU A 88 -2.91 3.04 -1.35
CA LEU A 88 -2.17 3.41 -2.54
C LEU A 88 -3.12 3.41 -3.74
N SER A 89 -2.96 4.39 -4.63
CA SER A 89 -3.44 4.28 -6.01
C SER A 89 -2.32 3.76 -6.90
N SER A 90 -2.70 3.04 -7.95
CA SER A 90 -1.76 2.59 -8.99
C SER A 90 -2.12 3.21 -10.33
N THR A 91 -1.13 3.55 -11.15
CA THR A 91 -1.38 4.10 -12.48
C THR A 91 -2.07 3.06 -13.38
N PRO A 92 -3.25 3.36 -13.96
CA PRO A 92 -3.95 2.43 -14.84
C PRO A 92 -3.11 1.98 -16.03
N GLY A 93 -3.23 0.70 -16.39
CA GLY A 93 -2.56 0.12 -17.54
C GLY A 93 -1.10 -0.32 -17.32
N LYS A 94 -0.49 0.01 -16.17
CA LYS A 94 0.86 -0.45 -15.80
C LYS A 94 0.85 -1.94 -15.43
N ARG A 95 1.97 -2.61 -15.64
CA ARG A 95 2.22 -3.99 -15.23
C ARG A 95 3.60 -4.10 -14.61
N GLY A 96 3.79 -5.10 -13.76
CA GLY A 96 5.09 -5.45 -13.21
C GLY A 96 5.06 -5.63 -11.70
N VAL A 97 6.25 -5.78 -11.11
CA VAL A 97 6.42 -5.90 -9.66
C VAL A 97 6.77 -4.52 -9.10
N ALA A 98 5.93 -4.00 -8.21
CA ALA A 98 6.20 -2.80 -7.44
C ALA A 98 6.70 -3.20 -6.04
N GLN A 99 7.93 -2.86 -5.72
CA GLN A 99 8.53 -3.14 -4.42
C GLN A 99 8.13 -2.08 -3.39
N ILE A 100 7.89 -2.52 -2.15
CA ILE A 100 7.52 -1.66 -1.04
C ILE A 100 8.44 -1.99 0.14
N TYR A 101 9.21 -0.99 0.56
CA TYR A 101 10.21 -1.13 1.60
C TYR A 101 9.86 -0.27 2.80
N LEU A 102 9.98 -0.84 3.99
CA LEU A 102 10.05 -0.10 5.23
C LEU A 102 11.47 0.43 5.42
N GLN A 103 11.57 1.67 5.89
CA GLN A 103 12.83 2.34 6.22
C GLN A 103 12.67 3.07 7.56
N ASN A 104 13.81 3.38 8.21
CA ASN A 104 13.84 4.16 9.45
C ASN A 104 12.87 3.63 10.54
N VAL A 105 12.72 2.31 10.61
CA VAL A 105 11.83 1.65 11.55
C VAL A 105 12.45 1.68 12.94
N THR A 106 11.73 2.28 13.88
CA THR A 106 12.06 2.26 15.30
C THR A 106 10.83 1.84 16.07
N VAL A 107 10.99 0.90 16.99
CA VAL A 107 9.94 0.47 17.92
C VAL A 107 10.47 0.73 19.32
N SER A 108 9.62 1.16 20.25
CA SER A 108 10.03 1.50 21.61
C SER A 108 9.18 0.81 22.68
N SER A 109 9.80 0.52 23.83
CA SER A 109 9.09 0.14 25.06
C SER A 109 8.34 1.34 25.65
N ARG A 110 7.57 1.12 26.72
CA ARG A 110 6.90 2.20 27.46
C ARG A 110 7.84 3.25 28.06
N GLU A 111 9.10 2.89 28.33
CA GLU A 111 10.12 3.83 28.81
C GLU A 111 10.71 4.70 27.70
N GLY A 112 10.31 4.47 26.44
CA GLY A 112 10.88 5.14 25.27
C GLY A 112 12.22 4.54 24.82
N ASN A 113 12.62 3.39 25.36
CA ASN A 113 13.83 2.69 24.95
C ASN A 113 13.58 1.94 23.64
N ALA A 114 14.54 1.97 22.71
CA ALA A 114 14.44 1.23 21.46
C ALA A 114 14.41 -0.28 21.70
N VAL A 115 13.53 -0.97 20.97
CA VAL A 115 13.36 -2.42 20.97
C VAL A 115 13.96 -2.99 19.69
N GLN A 116 14.69 -4.10 19.80
CA GLN A 116 15.24 -4.78 18.63
C GLN A 116 14.11 -5.20 17.69
N THR A 117 14.23 -4.81 16.42
CA THR A 117 13.16 -5.01 15.43
C THR A 117 13.70 -5.71 14.18
N ARG A 118 12.95 -6.67 13.65
CA ARG A 118 13.21 -7.28 12.34
C ARG A 118 12.17 -6.80 11.33
N VAL A 119 12.66 -6.17 10.26
CA VAL A 119 11.81 -5.67 9.18
C VAL A 119 11.62 -6.72 8.11
N LYS A 120 10.38 -6.90 7.64
CA LYS A 120 10.03 -7.70 6.47
C LYS A 120 9.35 -6.80 5.43
N ASN A 121 9.95 -6.71 4.26
CA ASN A 121 9.43 -5.93 3.13
C ASN A 121 8.50 -6.78 2.27
N THR A 122 7.72 -6.12 1.41
CA THR A 122 6.77 -6.79 0.52
C THR A 122 6.86 -6.25 -0.90
N SER A 123 6.20 -6.94 -1.82
CA SER A 123 6.04 -6.49 -3.20
C SER A 123 4.65 -6.80 -3.71
N ILE A 124 4.22 -6.00 -4.68
CA ILE A 124 2.89 -6.10 -5.28
C ILE A 124 3.06 -6.35 -6.78
N ILE A 125 2.33 -7.34 -7.30
CA ILE A 125 2.30 -7.61 -8.73
C ILE A 125 1.09 -6.89 -9.34
N LEU A 126 1.35 -5.89 -10.18
CA LEU A 126 0.35 -5.14 -10.93
C LEU A 126 0.03 -5.85 -12.25
N THR A 127 -1.26 -6.04 -12.50
CA THR A 127 -1.78 -6.55 -13.77
C THR A 127 -2.49 -5.43 -14.52
N LYS A 128 -2.49 -5.51 -15.85
CA LYS A 128 -3.13 -4.49 -16.69
C LYS A 128 -4.64 -4.59 -16.52
N THR A 129 -5.26 -3.44 -16.39
CA THR A 129 -6.72 -3.33 -16.44
C THR A 129 -7.25 -3.88 -17.76
N ARG A 130 -8.13 -4.87 -17.72
CA ARG A 130 -8.84 -5.31 -18.94
C ARG A 130 -10.04 -4.40 -19.13
N ASN A 131 -9.86 -3.34 -19.91
CA ASN A 131 -10.99 -2.56 -20.39
C ASN A 131 -11.71 -3.35 -21.49
N TYR A 132 -12.69 -4.17 -21.09
CA TYR A 132 -13.45 -5.02 -21.99
C TYR A 132 -14.19 -4.20 -23.06
N ASP A 133 -14.73 -3.04 -22.72
CA ASP A 133 -15.45 -2.17 -23.68
C ASP A 133 -14.54 -1.67 -24.80
N ASN A 134 -13.34 -1.20 -24.47
CA ASN A 134 -12.36 -0.76 -25.46
C ASN A 134 -11.87 -1.93 -26.31
N PHE A 135 -11.69 -3.11 -25.71
CA PHE A 135 -11.29 -4.31 -26.44
C PHE A 135 -12.38 -4.75 -27.44
N GLN A 136 -13.65 -4.78 -27.02
CA GLN A 136 -14.77 -5.13 -27.89
C GLN A 136 -14.94 -4.12 -29.03
N ARG A 137 -14.82 -2.82 -28.76
CA ARG A 137 -14.88 -1.77 -29.79
C ARG A 137 -13.78 -1.92 -30.83
N GLU A 138 -12.54 -2.18 -30.39
CA GLU A 138 -11.40 -2.38 -31.29
C GLU A 138 -11.55 -3.66 -32.13
N LEU A 139 -12.06 -4.74 -31.52
CA LEU A 139 -12.32 -6.00 -32.21
C LEU A 139 -13.40 -5.83 -33.29
N ILE A 140 -14.51 -5.16 -32.95
CA ILE A 140 -15.58 -4.85 -33.89
C ILE A 140 -15.06 -3.96 -35.03
N LYS A 141 -14.25 -2.93 -34.71
CA LYS A 141 -13.67 -2.04 -35.72
C LYS A 141 -12.80 -2.81 -36.72
N ARG A 142 -11.92 -3.69 -36.24
CA ARG A 142 -11.07 -4.54 -37.10
C ARG A 142 -11.88 -5.48 -37.97
N LEU A 143 -12.92 -6.11 -37.42
CA LEU A 143 -13.82 -6.97 -38.19
C LEU A 143 -14.54 -6.20 -39.30
N VAL A 144 -15.01 -4.97 -39.02
CA VAL A 144 -15.65 -4.12 -40.03
C VAL A 144 -14.67 -3.73 -41.14
N GLU A 145 -13.44 -3.35 -40.80
CA GLU A 145 -12.39 -3.02 -41.78
C GLU A 145 -12.04 -4.22 -42.67
N GLU A 146 -11.83 -5.41 -42.10
CA GLU A 146 -11.57 -6.64 -42.88
C GLU A 146 -12.72 -7.01 -43.81
N LEU A 147 -13.97 -6.88 -43.34
CA LEU A 147 -15.16 -7.16 -44.16
C LEU A 147 -15.32 -6.14 -45.30
N THR A 148 -14.95 -4.88 -45.05
CA THR A 148 -15.00 -3.82 -46.06
C THR A 148 -13.96 -4.04 -47.15
N LEU A 149 -12.72 -4.39 -46.78
CA LEU A 149 -11.65 -4.73 -47.71
C LEU A 149 -12.00 -5.95 -48.58
N LYS A 150 -12.55 -7.00 -47.96
CA LYS A 150 -13.01 -8.19 -48.71
C LYS A 150 -14.10 -7.86 -49.70
N ARG A 151 -15.04 -6.96 -49.38
CA ARG A 151 -16.09 -6.55 -50.34
C ARG A 151 -15.53 -5.82 -51.56
N GLN A 152 -14.48 -5.02 -51.39
CA GLN A 152 -13.85 -4.27 -52.48
C GLN A 152 -13.03 -5.17 -53.44
N SER A 153 -12.56 -6.34 -53.00
CA SER A 153 -11.82 -7.27 -53.87
C SER A 153 -12.69 -8.13 -54.78
N TYR A 154 -14.02 -8.11 -54.61
CA TYR A 154 -14.99 -8.84 -55.45
C TYR A 154 -15.81 -7.93 -56.38
N ALA A 155 -15.51 -6.63 -56.42
CA ALA A 155 -16.10 -5.63 -57.31
C ALA A 155 -15.10 -5.24 -58.40
#